data_AF-A0A1G3M8X0-F1
#
_entry.id   AF-A0A1G3M8X0-F1
#
_cell.length_a   1.000
_cell.length_b   1.000
_cell.length_c   1.000
_cell.angle_alpha   90.00
_cell.angle_beta   90.00
_cell.angle_gamma   90.00
#
_symmetry.space_group_name_H-M   'P 1'
#
loop_
_entity.id
_entity.type
_entity.pdbx_description
1 polymer ?
#
loop_
_entity_poly.entity_id
_entity_poly.type
_entity_poly.pdbx_seq_one_letter_code
_entity_poly.pdbx_strand_id
1 'polypeptide(L)'
;MATLQPPKKDAERRAWIKYQLELRGYNFASIARELGVDRSAPKSVFSKHYPKMERAIAERLGLTAEELWPERYPTGEQITRKRRSRQ
;
A
#
# COMPACT_ATOMS: atom_id res chain seq x y z
N MET A 1 12.86 -14.48 -6.55
CA MET A 1 11.74 -13.57 -6.20
C MET A 1 11.75 -13.41 -4.69
N ALA A 2 12.21 -12.29 -4.16
CA ALA A 2 12.25 -12.09 -2.70
C ALA A 2 10.82 -11.95 -2.20
N THR A 3 10.35 -12.94 -1.44
CA THR A 3 9.07 -12.86 -0.73
C THR A 3 9.22 -11.85 0.40
N LEU A 4 8.97 -10.58 0.10
CA LEU A 4 8.93 -9.51 1.10
C LEU A 4 7.69 -9.74 1.98
N GLN A 5 7.84 -10.53 3.03
CA GLN A 5 6.77 -10.80 3.98
C GLN A 5 6.61 -9.60 4.93
N PRO A 6 5.48 -8.88 4.90
CA PRO A 6 5.24 -7.81 5.85
C PRO A 6 5.02 -8.41 7.26
N PRO A 7 5.54 -7.74 8.31
CA PRO A 7 5.38 -8.24 9.67
C PRO A 7 3.92 -8.26 10.11
N LYS A 8 3.59 -9.24 10.97
CA LYS A 8 2.21 -9.47 11.45
C LYS A 8 1.69 -8.35 12.36
N LYS A 9 2.57 -7.70 13.13
CA LYS A 9 2.16 -6.61 14.04
C LYS A 9 2.01 -5.28 13.31
N ASP A 10 0.94 -4.56 13.62
CA ASP A 10 0.59 -3.30 12.98
C ASP A 10 1.66 -2.20 13.13
N ALA A 11 2.28 -2.11 14.31
CA ALA A 11 3.34 -1.15 14.59
C ALA A 11 4.62 -1.45 13.78
N GLU A 12 5.01 -2.72 13.71
CA GLU A 12 6.18 -3.17 12.96
C GLU A 12 5.95 -2.99 11.46
N ARG A 13 4.73 -3.25 10.98
CA ARG A 13 4.34 -3.07 9.57
C ARG A 13 4.47 -1.62 9.13
N ARG A 14 4.05 -0.66 9.97
CA ARG A 14 4.21 0.78 9.71
C ARG A 14 5.67 1.16 9.46
N ALA A 15 6.56 0.73 10.35
CA ALA A 15 7.98 1.00 10.24
C ALA A 15 8.60 0.31 9.00
N TRP A 16 8.21 -0.95 8.76
CA TRP A 16 8.67 -1.73 7.62
C TRP A 16 8.26 -1.10 6.28
N ILE A 17 6.99 -0.70 6.11
CA ILE A 17 6.52 -0.02 4.89
C ILE A 17 7.29 1.28 4.68
N LYS A 18 7.47 2.08 5.75
CA LYS A 18 8.24 3.33 5.67
C LYS A 18 9.66 3.06 5.17
N TYR A 19 10.35 2.09 5.76
CA TYR A 19 11.71 1.72 5.38
C TYR A 19 11.79 1.22 3.93
N GLN A 20 10.85 0.38 3.51
CA GLN A 20 10.82 -0.14 2.14
C GLN A 20 10.55 0.94 1.08
N LEU A 21 9.74 1.95 1.40
CA LEU A 21 9.54 3.12 0.55
C LEU A 21 10.81 3.96 0.48
N GLU A 22 11.46 4.19 1.62
CA GLU A 22 12.68 4.98 1.72
C GLU A 22 13.84 4.34 0.93
N LEU A 23 13.99 3.01 1.00
CA LEU A 23 14.93 2.25 0.17
C LEU A 23 14.72 2.45 -1.34
N ARG A 24 13.49 2.74 -1.77
CA ARG A 24 13.13 2.99 -3.17
C ARG A 24 13.11 4.49 -3.51
N GLY A 25 13.50 5.36 -2.58
CA GLY A 25 13.47 6.82 -2.75
C GLY A 25 12.08 7.43 -2.73
N TYR A 26 11.05 6.68 -2.30
CA TYR A 26 9.69 7.15 -2.16
C TYR A 26 9.34 7.44 -0.71
N ASN A 27 8.38 8.31 -0.50
CA ASN A 27 7.75 8.51 0.79
C ASN A 27 6.23 8.62 0.60
N PHE A 28 5.47 8.49 1.69
CA PHE A 28 4.02 8.55 1.62
C PHE A 28 3.49 9.88 1.08
N ALA A 29 4.18 10.99 1.33
CA ALA A 29 3.76 12.30 0.82
C ALA A 29 3.97 12.41 -0.69
N SER A 30 5.02 11.82 -1.24
CA SER A 30 5.26 11.74 -2.69
C SER A 30 4.18 10.90 -3.37
N ILE A 31 3.84 9.75 -2.79
CA ILE A 31 2.74 8.91 -3.30
C ILE A 31 1.40 9.65 -3.19
N ALA A 32 1.14 10.34 -2.08
CA ALA A 32 -0.06 11.12 -1.89
C ALA A 32 -0.19 12.26 -2.92
N ARG A 33 0.91 12.98 -3.20
CA ARG A 33 0.96 14.02 -4.24
C ARG A 33 0.68 13.44 -5.62
N GLU A 34 1.24 12.28 -5.95
CA GLU A 34 1.01 11.64 -7.24
C GLU A 34 -0.45 11.20 -7.41
N LEU A 35 -1.08 10.71 -6.34
CA LEU A 35 -2.50 10.35 -6.35
C LEU A 35 -3.45 11.56 -6.26
N GLY A 36 -2.92 12.76 -6.00
CA GLY A 36 -3.68 13.98 -5.76
C GLY A 36 -4.52 13.94 -4.48
N VAL A 37 -4.07 13.20 -3.45
CA VAL A 37 -4.80 13.03 -2.19
C VAL A 37 -4.23 13.89 -1.06
N ASP A 38 -5.06 14.17 -0.06
CA ASP A 38 -4.73 15.08 1.04
C ASP A 38 -3.46 14.66 1.82
N ARG A 39 -2.73 15.65 2.34
CA ARG A 39 -1.48 15.44 3.10
C ARG A 39 -1.67 14.66 4.40
N SER A 40 -2.90 14.51 4.87
CA SER A 40 -3.29 13.68 6.02
C SER A 40 -3.38 12.18 5.69
N ALA A 41 -3.30 11.81 4.41
CA ALA A 41 -3.39 10.44 3.93
C ALA A 41 -2.37 9.49 4.57
N PRO A 42 -1.06 9.82 4.72
CA PRO A 42 -0.06 8.90 5.27
C PRO A 42 -0.39 8.40 6.67
N LYS A 43 -0.83 9.31 7.54
CA LYS A 43 -1.22 8.98 8.93
C LYS A 43 -2.55 8.23 8.95
N SER A 44 -3.46 8.62 8.05
CA SER A 44 -4.80 8.06 7.96
C SER A 44 -4.82 6.64 7.38
N VAL A 45 -3.88 6.25 6.51
CA VAL A 45 -3.79 4.87 5.95
C VAL A 45 -3.71 3.81 7.05
N PHE A 46 -2.97 4.11 8.12
CA PHE A 46 -2.82 3.16 9.22
C PHE A 46 -4.04 3.13 10.13
N SER A 47 -4.74 4.26 10.27
CA SER A 47 -5.90 4.37 11.17
C SER A 47 -7.24 4.06 10.50
N LYS A 48 -7.39 4.26 9.19
CA LYS A 48 -8.63 4.10 8.43
C LYS A 48 -8.38 3.23 7.19
N HIS A 49 -9.40 2.49 6.75
CA HIS A 49 -9.35 1.76 5.50
C HIS A 49 -9.26 2.76 4.34
N TYR A 50 -8.15 2.74 3.59
CA TYR A 50 -7.93 3.67 2.49
C TYR A 50 -7.38 2.95 1.25
N PRO A 51 -8.25 2.19 0.54
CA PRO A 51 -7.82 1.21 -0.46
C PRO A 51 -7.03 1.83 -1.61
N LYS A 52 -7.33 3.07 -2.01
CA LYS A 52 -6.60 3.74 -3.10
C LYS A 52 -5.13 3.97 -2.74
N MET A 53 -4.85 4.37 -1.51
CA MET A 53 -3.50 4.66 -1.04
C MET A 53 -2.75 3.38 -0.66
N GLU A 54 -3.42 2.44 0.02
CA GLU A 54 -2.87 1.11 0.36
C GLU A 54 -2.36 0.40 -0.90
N ARG A 55 -3.12 0.47 -2.00
CA ARG A 55 -2.72 -0.11 -3.30
C ARG A 55 -1.54 0.59 -3.94
N ALA A 56 -1.53 1.92 -3.97
CA ALA A 56 -0.41 2.64 -4.58
C ALA A 56 0.90 2.34 -3.83
N ILE A 57 0.85 2.23 -2.49
CA ILE A 57 1.99 1.78 -1.68
C ILE A 57 2.38 0.36 -2.09
N ALA A 58 1.42 -0.56 -2.17
CA ALA A 58 1.66 -1.94 -2.57
C ALA A 58 2.34 -2.04 -3.95
N GLU A 59 1.81 -1.31 -4.95
CA GLU A 59 2.36 -1.23 -6.30
C GLU A 59 3.81 -0.73 -6.30
N ARG A 60 4.16 0.25 -5.45
CA ARG A 60 5.56 0.71 -5.31
C ARG A 60 6.47 -0.34 -4.69
N LEU A 61 5.93 -1.16 -3.81
CA LEU A 61 6.64 -2.26 -3.19
C LEU A 61 6.73 -3.50 -4.09
N GLY A 62 5.91 -3.57 -5.14
CA GLY A 62 5.75 -4.76 -5.98
C GLY A 62 4.93 -5.85 -5.30
N LEU A 63 4.08 -5.47 -4.34
CA LEU A 63 3.19 -6.33 -3.57
C LEU A 63 1.73 -5.96 -3.84
N THR A 64 0.82 -6.76 -3.34
CA THR A 64 -0.61 -6.43 -3.28
C THR A 64 -1.00 -5.83 -1.93
N ALA A 65 -2.09 -5.05 -1.90
CA ALA A 65 -2.63 -4.51 -0.64
C ALA A 65 -3.09 -5.64 0.31
N GLU A 66 -3.50 -6.78 -0.24
CA GLU A 66 -3.89 -7.99 0.50
C GLU A 66 -2.69 -8.61 1.21
N GLU A 67 -1.53 -8.70 0.54
CA GLU A 67 -0.30 -9.19 1.17
C GLU A 67 0.17 -8.26 2.29
N LEU A 68 0.05 -6.94 2.10
CA LEU A 68 0.41 -5.94 3.11
C LEU A 68 -0.54 -5.93 4.30
N TRP A 69 -1.84 -6.00 4.07
CA TRP A 69 -2.88 -5.95 5.10
C TRP A 69 -3.82 -7.15 5.00
N PRO A 70 -3.34 -8.38 5.30
CA PRO A 70 -4.16 -9.58 5.21
C PRO A 70 -5.35 -9.54 6.17
N GLU A 71 -5.22 -8.80 7.27
CA GLU A 71 -6.30 -8.61 8.26
C GLU A 71 -7.44 -7.70 7.74
N ARG A 72 -7.16 -6.80 6.80
CA ARG A 72 -8.16 -5.85 6.26
C ARG A 72 -8.81 -6.31 4.97
N TYR A 73 -8.16 -7.22 4.24
CA TYR A 73 -8.69 -7.80 3.01
C TYR A 73 -8.89 -9.30 3.22
N PRO A 74 -9.98 -9.73 3.88
CA PRO A 74 -10.38 -11.12 3.85
C PRO A 74 -10.75 -11.48 2.40
N THR A 75 -9.94 -12.36 1.82
CA THR A 75 -10.07 -13.05 0.52
C THR A 75 -11.43 -12.84 -0.17
N GLY A 76 -11.47 -12.02 -1.23
CA GLY A 76 -12.63 -11.95 -2.11
C GLY A 76 -12.85 -10.64 -2.84
N GLU A 77 -12.50 -9.50 -2.26
CA GLU A 77 -12.71 -8.21 -2.92
C GLU A 77 -11.49 -7.84 -3.76
N GLN A 78 -11.31 -8.63 -4.82
CA GLN A 78 -10.54 -8.27 -5.99
C GLN A 78 -11.11 -6.95 -6.52
N ILE A 79 -10.64 -5.81 -6.01
CA ILE A 79 -10.91 -4.49 -6.58
C ILE A 79 -10.16 -4.38 -7.91
N THR A 80 -10.31 -5.32 -8.82
CA THR A 80 -9.77 -5.24 -10.18
C THR A 80 -10.37 -3.98 -10.80
N ARG A 81 -9.61 -2.89 -10.81
CA ARG A 81 -9.62 -2.03 -11.97
C ARG A 81 -8.71 -2.74 -12.93
N LYS A 82 -9.25 -3.79 -13.55
CA LYS A 82 -8.78 -4.30 -14.82
C LYS A 82 -8.67 -3.07 -15.72
N ARG A 83 -7.48 -2.48 -15.80
CA ARG A 83 -7.17 -1.49 -16.82
C ARG A 83 -7.44 -2.27 -18.10
N ARG A 84 -8.52 -1.89 -18.80
CA ARG A 84 -8.91 -2.48 -20.07
C ARG A 84 -7.67 -2.52 -20.95
N SER A 85 -7.12 -3.71 -21.14
CA SER A 85 -6.30 -4.00 -22.30
C SER A 85 -7.25 -3.83 -23.49
N ARG A 86 -7.06 -2.73 -24.23
CA ARG A 86 -7.55 -2.61 -25.60
C ARG A 86 -6.99 -3.80 -26.38
N GLN A 87 -7.86 -4.60 -26.96
CA GLN A 87 -7.57 -5.42 -28.13
C GLN A 87 -8.74 -5.29 -29.10
#